data_AF-A0A9D6IZ83-F1
#
_entry.id   AF-A0A9D6IZ83-F1
#
_cell.length_a   1.000
_cell.length_b   1.000
_cell.length_c   1.000
_cell.angle_alpha   90.00
_cell.angle_beta   90.00
_cell.angle_gamma   90.00
#
_symmetry.space_group_name_H-M   'P 1'
#
loop_
_entity.id
_entity.type
_entity.pdbx_description
1 polymer ?
#
loop_
_entity_poly.entity_id
_entity_poly.type
_entity_poly.pdbx_seq_one_letter_code
_entity_poly.pdbx_strand_id
1 'polypeptide(L)'
;MSEQNEIKLTEEMLAKAAAAGEKELERPRAIAVRYNAERVRLVIALVSGAMLDIPLPMTERLANASERERSVMALAPFGLGTHWPLIDEDLYVPRLVERYTASVIGLAAS
;
A
#
# COMPACT_ATOMS: atom_id res chain seq x y z
N MET A 1 13.32 24.81 -32.14
CA MET A 1 12.98 23.44 -32.61
C MET A 1 12.90 22.58 -31.36
N SER A 2 11.68 22.28 -30.90
CA SER A 2 11.46 21.43 -29.73
C SER A 2 11.74 19.99 -30.10
N GLU A 3 12.84 19.46 -29.60
CA GLU A 3 13.17 18.04 -29.71
C GLU A 3 12.21 17.28 -28.81
N GLN A 4 11.33 16.51 -29.44
CA GLN A 4 10.34 15.71 -28.76
C GLN A 4 11.05 14.61 -27.99
N ASN A 5 10.86 14.61 -26.67
CA ASN A 5 11.28 13.57 -25.75
C ASN A 5 10.44 12.31 -25.97
N GLU A 6 10.77 11.54 -27.01
CA GLU A 6 10.16 10.24 -27.29
C GLU A 6 10.74 9.19 -26.32
N ILE A 7 9.93 8.76 -25.35
CA ILE A 7 10.30 7.68 -24.44
C ILE A 7 10.35 6.37 -25.25
N LYS A 8 11.52 6.01 -25.79
CA LYS A 8 11.73 4.71 -26.44
C LYS A 8 11.79 3.62 -25.36
N LEU A 9 10.72 2.84 -25.26
CA LEU A 9 10.64 1.65 -24.43
C LEU A 9 11.61 0.57 -24.98
N THR A 10 12.80 0.44 -24.37
CA THR A 10 13.81 -0.54 -24.80
C THR A 10 13.53 -1.93 -24.22
N GLU A 11 14.05 -2.98 -24.85
CA GLU A 11 14.00 -4.34 -24.32
C GLU A 11 14.64 -4.45 -22.92
N GLU A 12 15.68 -3.65 -22.65
CA GLU A 12 16.30 -3.56 -21.34
C GLU A 12 15.35 -2.94 -20.29
N MET A 13 14.62 -1.88 -20.64
CA MET A 13 13.60 -1.29 -19.75
C MET A 13 12.47 -2.28 -19.46
N LEU A 14 12.03 -3.03 -20.47
CA LEU A 14 11.03 -4.08 -20.32
C LEU A 14 11.54 -5.22 -19.42
N ALA A 15 12.76 -5.72 -19.64
CA ALA A 15 13.36 -6.77 -18.81
C ALA A 15 13.55 -6.30 -17.36
N LYS A 16 13.99 -5.06 -17.16
CA LYS A 16 14.14 -4.46 -15.82
C LYS A 16 12.79 -4.29 -15.12
N ALA A 17 11.76 -3.86 -15.84
CA ALA A 17 10.40 -3.76 -15.31
C ALA A 17 9.82 -5.14 -14.96
N ALA A 18 10.06 -6.16 -15.79
CA ALA A 18 9.64 -7.53 -15.52
C ALA A 18 10.33 -8.11 -14.27
N ALA A 19 11.65 -7.98 -14.17
CA ALA A 19 12.41 -8.43 -13.01
C ALA A 19 12.01 -7.70 -11.72
N ALA A 20 11.72 -6.40 -11.81
CA ALA A 20 11.18 -5.65 -10.68
C ALA A 20 9.78 -6.17 -10.28
N GLY A 21 8.89 -6.43 -11.24
CA GLY A 21 7.57 -6.99 -10.98
C GLY A 21 7.61 -8.37 -10.32
N GLU A 22 8.54 -9.24 -10.71
CA GLU A 22 8.72 -10.56 -10.09
C GLU A 22 9.16 -10.45 -8.63
N LYS A 23 10.09 -9.54 -8.33
CA LYS A 23 10.51 -9.26 -6.95
C LYS A 23 9.38 -8.71 -6.08
N GLU A 24 8.44 -7.96 -6.66
CA GLU A 24 7.26 -7.47 -5.95
C GLU A 24 6.29 -8.60 -5.56
N LEU A 25 6.33 -9.76 -6.23
CA LEU A 25 5.53 -10.92 -5.84
C LEU A 25 5.99 -11.58 -4.52
N GLU A 26 7.26 -11.37 -4.15
CA GLU A 26 7.84 -11.86 -2.89
C GLU A 26 7.48 -10.97 -1.69
N ARG A 27 6.94 -9.77 -1.93
CA ARG A 27 6.57 -8.83 -0.88
C ARG A 27 5.31 -9.31 -0.14
N PRO A 28 5.07 -8.84 1.10
CA PRO A 28 3.81 -9.05 1.78
C PRO A 28 2.63 -8.51 0.96
N ARG A 29 1.68 -9.38 0.61
CA ARG A 29 0.49 -9.04 -0.17
C ARG A 29 -0.77 -9.22 0.65
N ALA A 30 -1.71 -8.29 0.53
CA ALA A 30 -3.03 -8.39 1.13
C ALA A 30 -3.98 -9.21 0.25
N ILE A 31 -4.83 -10.01 0.89
CA ILE A 31 -5.97 -10.69 0.27
C ILE A 31 -7.29 -9.99 0.59
N ALA A 32 -7.32 -9.21 1.67
CA ALA A 32 -8.47 -8.41 2.05
C ALA A 32 -8.03 -7.22 2.90
N VAL A 33 -8.78 -6.13 2.79
CA VAL A 33 -8.67 -4.95 3.63
C VAL A 33 -10.04 -4.53 4.11
N ARG A 34 -10.14 -4.08 5.36
CA ARG A 34 -11.39 -3.61 5.96
C ARG A 34 -11.13 -2.44 6.90
N TYR A 35 -11.99 -1.43 6.82
CA TYR A 35 -12.02 -0.36 7.81
C TYR A 35 -12.88 -0.78 9.01
N ASN A 36 -12.35 -0.61 10.21
CA ASN A 36 -13.09 -0.72 11.46
C ASN A 36 -13.41 0.69 11.97
N ALA A 37 -14.66 1.12 11.79
CA ALA A 37 -15.12 2.46 12.17
C ALA A 37 -15.09 2.69 13.69
N GLU A 38 -15.50 1.69 14.48
CA GLU A 38 -15.56 1.79 15.95
C GLU A 38 -14.21 2.15 16.57
N ARG A 39 -13.12 1.63 16.00
CA ARG A 39 -11.76 1.83 16.50
C ARG A 39 -10.91 2.74 15.63
N VAL A 40 -11.43 3.19 14.49
CA VAL A 40 -10.71 3.94 13.45
C VAL A 40 -9.42 3.22 13.02
N ARG A 41 -9.57 1.95 12.59
CA ARG A 41 -8.43 1.08 12.24
C ARG A 41 -8.56 0.48 10.85
N LEU A 42 -7.42 0.31 10.20
CA LEU A 42 -7.27 -0.51 9.00
C LEU A 42 -6.92 -1.93 9.41
N VAL A 43 -7.71 -2.87 8.94
CA VAL A 43 -7.49 -4.30 9.13
C VAL A 43 -7.07 -4.90 7.81
N ILE A 44 -5.90 -5.54 7.77
CA ILE A 44 -5.29 -6.12 6.57
C ILE A 44 -5.09 -7.62 6.82
N ALA A 45 -5.69 -8.47 5.97
CA ALA A 45 -5.40 -9.89 5.93
C ALA A 45 -4.38 -10.16 4.83
N LEU A 46 -3.27 -10.84 5.16
CA LEU A 46 -2.18 -11.13 4.23
C LEU A 46 -2.28 -12.55 3.67
N VAL A 47 -1.67 -12.77 2.49
CA VAL A 47 -1.52 -14.10 1.87
C VAL A 47 -0.85 -15.11 2.82
N SER A 48 0.06 -14.65 3.68
CA SER A 48 0.72 -15.48 4.68
C SER A 48 -0.19 -16.00 5.79
N GLY A 49 -1.45 -15.56 5.85
CA GLY A 49 -2.38 -15.84 6.95
C GLY A 49 -2.24 -14.89 8.15
N ALA A 50 -1.22 -14.02 8.15
CA ALA A 50 -1.10 -12.97 9.17
C ALA A 50 -2.15 -11.88 9.00
N MET A 51 -2.54 -11.26 10.12
CA MET A 51 -3.52 -10.18 10.14
C MET A 51 -2.95 -8.98 10.88
N LEU A 52 -2.98 -7.82 10.23
CA LEU A 52 -2.55 -6.55 10.80
C LEU A 52 -3.78 -5.73 11.15
N ASP A 53 -3.82 -5.23 12.37
CA ASP A 53 -4.80 -4.26 12.81
C ASP A 53 -4.05 -3.00 13.22
N ILE A 54 -4.18 -1.90 12.46
CA ILE A 54 -3.35 -0.69 12.59
C ILE A 54 -4.21 0.58 12.61
N PRO A 55 -3.82 1.64 13.34
CA PRO A 55 -4.54 2.92 13.29
C PRO A 55 -4.56 3.49 11.86
N LEU A 56 -5.73 3.90 11.36
CA LEU A 56 -5.87 4.42 10.00
C LEU A 56 -5.36 5.87 9.77
N PRO A 57 -5.23 6.81 10.75
CA PRO A 57 -4.75 8.16 10.48
C PRO A 57 -3.22 8.17 10.28
N MET A 58 -2.75 7.47 9.26
CA MET A 58 -1.34 7.25 8.93
C MET A 58 -0.75 8.36 8.07
N THR A 59 -1.61 9.09 7.37
CA THR A 59 -1.29 10.24 6.52
C THR A 59 -2.21 11.39 6.88
N GLU A 60 -1.82 12.61 6.51
CA GLU A 60 -2.62 13.81 6.77
C GLU A 60 -4.00 13.73 6.10
N ARG A 61 -4.07 13.18 4.87
CA ARG A 61 -5.34 13.00 4.15
C ARG A 61 -6.28 12.05 4.90
N LEU A 62 -5.78 10.89 5.33
CA LEU A 62 -6.58 9.95 6.11
C LEU A 62 -6.95 10.49 7.49
N ALA A 63 -6.08 11.30 8.11
CA ALA A 63 -6.36 11.96 9.38
C ALA A 63 -7.51 12.96 9.27
N ASN A 64 -7.61 13.69 8.15
CA ASN A 64 -8.65 14.68 7.89
C ASN A 64 -9.91 14.11 7.21
N ALA A 65 -9.85 12.87 6.72
CA ALA A 65 -10.97 12.20 6.05
C ALA A 65 -12.13 11.88 7.01
N SER A 66 -13.35 12.04 6.51
CA SER A 66 -14.59 11.58 7.14
C SER A 66 -14.68 10.05 7.22
N GLU A 67 -15.60 9.54 8.03
CA GLU A 67 -15.87 8.10 8.12
C GLU A 67 -16.29 7.49 6.76
N ARG A 68 -17.07 8.23 5.97
CA ARG A 68 -17.47 7.82 4.63
C ARG A 68 -16.25 7.72 3.72
N GLU A 69 -15.38 8.72 3.72
CA GLU A 69 -14.17 8.71 2.90
C GLU A 69 -13.23 7.59 3.30
N ARG A 70 -13.09 7.29 4.60
CA ARG A 70 -12.27 6.17 5.09
C ARG A 70 -12.85 4.78 4.80
N SER A 71 -14.18 4.66 4.74
CA SER A 71 -14.86 3.37 4.53
C SER A 71 -14.93 2.97 3.06
N VAL A 72 -14.91 3.94 2.14
CA VAL A 72 -14.85 3.66 0.70
C VAL A 72 -13.40 3.48 0.28
N MET A 73 -12.99 2.22 0.16
CA MET A 73 -11.64 1.85 -0.28
C MET A 73 -11.66 0.58 -1.13
N ALA A 74 -10.63 0.42 -1.95
CA ALA A 74 -10.42 -0.74 -2.78
C ALA A 74 -9.02 -1.32 -2.54
N LEU A 75 -8.93 -2.65 -2.56
CA LEU A 75 -7.64 -3.32 -2.62
C LEU A 75 -7.07 -3.17 -4.04
N ALA A 76 -5.83 -2.70 -4.15
CA ALA A 76 -5.16 -2.58 -5.43
C ALA A 76 -4.88 -3.97 -6.03
N PRO A 77 -4.74 -4.08 -7.37
CA PRO A 77 -4.33 -5.33 -8.02
C PRO A 77 -3.10 -5.94 -7.36
N PHE A 78 -3.05 -7.27 -7.33
CA PHE A 78 -2.01 -8.06 -6.68
C PHE A 78 -1.87 -7.85 -5.16
N GLY A 79 -2.75 -7.07 -4.51
CA GLY A 79 -2.76 -6.93 -3.06
C GLY A 79 -1.60 -6.10 -2.50
N LEU A 80 -0.91 -5.32 -3.34
CA LEU A 80 0.25 -4.51 -2.94
C LEU A 80 -0.13 -3.16 -2.37
N GLY A 81 -1.39 -2.75 -2.46
CA GLY A 81 -1.83 -1.44 -2.00
C GLY A 81 -3.31 -1.38 -1.64
N THR A 82 -3.71 -0.30 -0.99
CA THR A 82 -5.10 0.09 -0.76
C THR A 82 -5.31 1.50 -1.27
N HIS A 83 -6.38 1.71 -2.02
CA HIS A 83 -6.74 2.98 -2.63
C HIS A 83 -8.05 3.51 -2.04
N TRP A 84 -8.07 4.77 -1.63
CA TRP A 84 -9.26 5.51 -1.19
C TRP A 84 -9.70 6.49 -2.29
N PRO A 85 -10.65 6.12 -3.16
CA PRO A 85 -11.00 6.90 -4.34
C PRO A 85 -11.65 8.26 -4.05
N LEU A 86 -12.24 8.44 -2.86
CA LEU A 86 -12.91 9.71 -2.53
C LEU A 86 -11.93 10.83 -2.15
N ILE A 87 -10.73 10.47 -1.69
CA ILE A 87 -9.70 11.43 -1.23
C ILE A 87 -8.39 11.31 -2.01
N ASP A 88 -8.37 10.45 -3.03
CA ASP A 88 -7.21 10.17 -3.89
C ASP A 88 -5.97 9.87 -3.04
N GLU A 89 -6.10 8.85 -2.19
CA GLU A 89 -5.03 8.41 -1.30
C GLU A 89 -4.72 6.94 -1.51
N ASP A 90 -3.43 6.62 -1.56
CA ASP A 90 -2.92 5.26 -1.70
C ASP A 90 -1.96 4.90 -0.58
N LEU A 91 -2.10 3.70 -0.04
CA LEU A 91 -1.13 3.11 0.89
C LEU A 91 -0.56 1.82 0.32
N TYR A 92 0.77 1.71 0.32
CA TYR A 92 1.49 0.52 -0.12
C TYR A 92 1.64 -0.50 1.02
N VAL A 93 1.03 -1.68 0.87
CA VAL A 93 0.90 -2.73 1.90
C VAL A 93 2.25 -3.21 2.43
N PRO A 94 3.27 -3.51 1.60
CA PRO A 94 4.56 -3.95 2.12
C PRO A 94 5.20 -2.96 3.09
N ARG A 95 5.08 -1.65 2.82
CA ARG A 95 5.61 -0.60 3.71
C ARG A 95 4.85 -0.54 5.04
N LEU A 96 3.54 -0.78 5.02
CA LEU A 96 2.75 -0.87 6.25
C LEU A 96 3.18 -2.06 7.11
N VAL A 97 3.44 -3.21 6.49
CA VAL A 97 3.92 -4.41 7.18
C VAL A 97 5.31 -4.20 7.78
N GLU A 98 6.23 -3.60 7.04
CA GLU A 98 7.57 -3.24 7.53
C GLU A 98 7.47 -2.31 8.77
N ARG A 99 6.69 -1.23 8.67
CA ARG A 99 6.50 -0.26 9.76
C ARG A 99 5.87 -0.90 10.99
N TYR A 100 4.83 -1.71 10.80
CA TYR A 100 4.15 -2.40 11.90
C TYR A 100 5.11 -3.37 12.61
N THR A 101 5.84 -4.17 11.85
CA THR A 101 6.78 -5.16 12.38
C THR A 101 7.93 -4.48 13.14
N ALA A 102 8.50 -3.40 12.58
CA ALA A 102 9.54 -2.62 13.25
C ALA A 102 9.05 -2.03 14.58
N SER A 103 7.78 -1.58 14.64
CA SER A 103 7.17 -1.05 15.85
C SER A 103 6.92 -2.12 16.92
N VAL A 104 6.60 -3.35 16.54
CA VAL A 104 6.31 -4.45 17.48
C VAL A 104 7.60 -5.09 18.00
N ILE A 105 8.61 -5.22 17.16
CA ILE A 105 9.89 -5.88 17.50
C ILE A 105 10.88 -4.90 18.18
N GLY A 106 10.55 -3.60 18.25
CA GLY A 106 11.39 -2.62 18.92
C GLY A 106 12.62 -2.18 18.12
N LEU A 107 12.64 -2.41 16.80
CA LEU A 107 13.72 -1.94 15.92
C LEU A 107 13.66 -0.43 15.63
N ALA A 108 12.65 0.26 16.16
CA ALA A 108 12.53 1.71 16.09
C ALA A 108 13.12 2.41 17.33
N ALA A 109 14.38 2.09 17.69
CA ALA A 109 15.24 2.92 18.55
C ALA A 109 16.64 2.29 18.66
N SER A 110 17.53 2.57 17.71
CA SER A 110 19.00 2.50 17.86
C SER A 110 19.65 3.36 16.81
#